data_AF-A0A392MHU9-F1
#
_entry.id   AF-A0A392MHU9-F1
#
_cell.length_a   1.000
_cell.length_b   1.000
_cell.length_c   1.000
_cell.angle_alpha   90.00
_cell.angle_beta   90.00
_cell.angle_gamma   90.00
#
_symmetry.space_group_name_H-M   'P 1'
#
loop_
_entity.id
_entity.type
_entity.pdbx_description
1 polymer ?
#
loop_
_entity_poly.entity_id
_entity_poly.type
_entity_poly.pdbx_seq_one_letter_code
_entity_poly.pdbx_strand_id
1 'polypeptide(L)'
;ISDVLCDAGKSCGVESVCLYGGTSKGPQISALKSGIDIVIGTPGRIQDLVEMGICRLQEVSFVVLDEADRMLDMGFEQIVRSILGQTCSARQMVMFSATWPLAVHHLAQEFMDPNPVKVVVGSEDLSANHDVMQIVEVLDERLRDKRLLALLEKYHKSQKNRVLVFVLYKWETTRVEKMLQQGYYATIVAIWVGKRCQ
;
A
#
# COMPACT_ATOMS: atom_id res chain seq x y z
N ILE A 1 -6.80 -3.39 -6.22
CA ILE A 1 -6.77 -4.85 -5.95
C ILE A 1 -8.18 -5.41 -5.78
N SER A 2 -8.97 -4.93 -4.81
CA SER A 2 -10.35 -5.42 -4.59
C SER A 2 -11.24 -5.37 -5.83
N ASP A 3 -11.29 -4.25 -6.54
CA ASP A 3 -12.15 -4.12 -7.73
C ASP A 3 -11.72 -5.07 -8.85
N VAL A 4 -10.41 -5.20 -9.08
CA VAL A 4 -9.83 -6.11 -10.07
C VAL A 4 -10.18 -7.56 -9.76
N LEU A 5 -10.08 -7.97 -8.49
CA LEU A 5 -10.41 -9.33 -8.07
C LEU A 5 -11.91 -9.60 -8.12
N CYS A 6 -12.75 -8.62 -7.78
CA CYS A 6 -14.19 -8.73 -7.95
C CYS A 6 -14.56 -8.91 -9.43
N ASP A 7 -13.97 -8.12 -10.32
CA ASP A 7 -14.23 -8.22 -11.76
C ASP A 7 -13.73 -9.55 -12.35
N ALA A 8 -12.54 -10.01 -11.95
CA ALA A 8 -12.00 -11.29 -12.40
C ALA A 8 -12.75 -12.51 -11.81
N GLY A 9 -13.24 -12.39 -10.58
CA GLY A 9 -13.94 -13.46 -9.86
C GLY A 9 -15.39 -13.68 -10.31
N LYS A 10 -16.05 -12.63 -10.83
CA LYS A 10 -17.47 -12.66 -11.25
C LYS A 10 -17.82 -13.82 -12.19
N SER A 11 -16.97 -14.11 -13.17
CA SER A 11 -17.23 -15.19 -14.14
C SER A 11 -17.12 -16.58 -13.53
N CYS A 12 -16.41 -16.71 -12.40
CA CYS A 12 -16.14 -17.97 -11.73
C CYS A 12 -16.95 -18.17 -10.44
N GLY A 13 -17.83 -17.21 -10.10
CA GLY A 13 -18.59 -17.24 -8.84
C GLY A 13 -17.74 -17.07 -7.58
N VAL A 14 -16.55 -16.48 -7.72
CA VAL A 14 -15.61 -16.24 -6.60
C VAL A 14 -15.93 -14.91 -5.94
N GLU A 15 -16.16 -14.92 -4.64
CA GLU A 15 -16.46 -13.73 -3.86
C GLU A 15 -15.23 -13.21 -3.10
N SER A 16 -15.12 -11.89 -2.95
CA SER A 16 -14.01 -11.26 -2.24
C SER A 16 -14.47 -10.14 -1.33
N VAL A 17 -13.76 -9.93 -0.22
CA VAL A 17 -14.02 -8.85 0.74
C VAL A 17 -12.75 -8.05 1.02
N CYS A 18 -12.90 -6.72 1.14
CA CYS A 18 -11.81 -5.82 1.51
C CYS A 18 -11.92 -5.38 2.99
N LEU A 19 -10.88 -5.66 3.77
CA LEU A 19 -10.77 -5.43 5.21
C LEU A 19 -9.77 -4.31 5.48
N TYR A 20 -10.25 -3.10 5.75
CA TYR A 20 -9.39 -1.95 6.03
C TYR A 20 -9.98 -1.01 7.09
N GLY A 21 -9.07 -0.26 7.74
CA GLY A 21 -9.38 0.74 8.76
C GLY A 21 -10.17 1.95 8.24
N GLY A 22 -10.66 2.80 9.16
CA GLY A 22 -11.34 4.06 8.80
C GLY A 22 -12.82 3.93 8.42
N THR A 23 -13.34 2.71 8.32
CA THR A 23 -14.76 2.40 8.08
C THR A 23 -15.32 1.48 9.15
N SER A 24 -16.65 1.42 9.28
CA SER A 24 -17.33 0.56 10.26
C SER A 24 -17.03 -0.92 10.01
N LYS A 25 -16.87 -1.68 11.10
CA LYS A 25 -16.59 -3.12 11.01
C LYS A 25 -17.81 -3.94 10.55
N GLY A 26 -19.04 -3.44 10.78
CA GLY A 26 -20.29 -4.16 10.55
C GLY A 26 -20.43 -4.80 9.15
N PRO A 27 -20.30 -4.02 8.05
CA PRO A 27 -20.37 -4.57 6.70
C PRO A 27 -19.29 -5.63 6.42
N GLN A 28 -18.06 -5.40 6.88
CA GLN A 28 -16.94 -6.35 6.73
C GLN A 28 -17.20 -7.65 7.50
N ILE A 29 -17.74 -7.57 8.72
CA ILE A 29 -18.15 -8.74 9.52
C ILE A 29 -19.28 -9.50 8.83
N SER A 30 -20.27 -8.78 8.29
CA SER A 30 -21.40 -9.41 7.59
C SER A 30 -20.91 -10.20 6.37
N ALA A 31 -20.04 -9.61 5.56
CA ALA A 31 -19.45 -10.29 4.40
C ALA A 31 -18.65 -11.54 4.79
N LEU A 32 -17.84 -11.47 5.85
CA LEU A 32 -17.12 -12.65 6.35
C LEU A 32 -18.07 -13.77 6.82
N LYS A 33 -19.19 -13.40 7.44
CA LYS A 33 -20.20 -14.37 7.90
C LYS A 33 -21.02 -15.00 6.77
N SER A 34 -21.16 -14.30 5.65
CA SER A 34 -21.82 -14.81 4.45
C SER A 34 -21.05 -15.94 3.77
N GLY A 35 -19.78 -16.12 4.11
CA GLY A 35 -18.83 -16.96 3.37
C GLY A 35 -18.16 -16.12 2.29
N ILE A 36 -16.83 -16.20 2.21
CA ILE A 36 -16.05 -15.48 1.21
C ILE A 36 -14.86 -16.33 0.81
N ASP A 37 -14.47 -16.29 -0.48
CA ASP A 37 -13.33 -17.06 -0.98
C ASP A 37 -12.01 -16.30 -0.80
N ILE A 38 -12.05 -14.97 -0.98
CA ILE A 38 -10.85 -14.13 -0.97
C ILE A 38 -10.98 -13.00 0.05
N VAL A 39 -10.01 -12.91 0.96
CA VAL A 39 -9.85 -11.79 1.89
C VAL A 39 -8.69 -10.92 1.45
N ILE A 40 -8.95 -9.63 1.23
CA ILE A 40 -7.95 -8.61 0.93
C ILE A 40 -7.98 -7.63 2.09
N GLY A 41 -6.84 -7.20 2.62
CA GLY A 41 -6.92 -6.22 3.69
C GLY A 41 -5.60 -5.71 4.22
N THR A 42 -5.70 -4.67 5.04
CA THR A 42 -4.53 -4.15 5.76
C THR A 42 -4.30 -4.97 7.04
N PRO A 43 -3.03 -5.22 7.44
CA PRO A 43 -2.70 -6.10 8.56
C PRO A 43 -3.48 -5.78 9.84
N GLY A 44 -3.57 -4.50 10.21
CA GLY A 44 -4.30 -4.08 11.42
C GLY A 44 -5.77 -4.51 11.43
N ARG A 45 -6.51 -4.35 10.32
CA ARG A 45 -7.93 -4.73 10.29
C ARG A 45 -8.12 -6.25 10.22
N ILE A 46 -7.21 -6.97 9.55
CA ILE A 46 -7.25 -8.44 9.52
C ILE A 46 -7.01 -8.97 10.94
N GLN A 47 -5.96 -8.51 11.62
CA GLN A 47 -5.64 -8.93 12.99
C GLN A 47 -6.80 -8.66 13.95
N ASP A 48 -7.41 -7.47 13.90
CA ASP A 48 -8.61 -7.15 14.69
C ASP A 48 -9.72 -8.21 14.52
N LEU A 49 -10.01 -8.60 13.28
CA LEU A 49 -11.11 -9.51 12.96
C LEU A 49 -10.77 -10.98 13.27
N VAL A 50 -9.49 -11.33 13.22
CA VAL A 50 -8.97 -12.63 13.64
C VAL A 50 -9.04 -12.77 15.17
N GLU A 51 -8.61 -11.76 15.93
CA GLU A 51 -8.69 -11.72 17.40
C GLU A 51 -10.14 -11.76 17.90
N MET A 52 -11.06 -11.15 17.16
CA MET A 52 -12.51 -11.26 17.43
C MET A 52 -13.11 -12.63 17.10
N GLY A 53 -12.34 -13.54 16.50
CA GLY A 53 -12.82 -14.86 16.06
C GLY A 53 -13.79 -14.82 14.87
N ILE A 54 -13.90 -13.68 14.19
CA ILE A 54 -14.78 -13.49 13.03
C ILE A 54 -14.11 -13.98 11.75
N CYS A 55 -12.83 -13.67 11.57
CA CYS A 55 -12.02 -14.12 10.45
C CYS A 55 -11.17 -15.32 10.88
N ARG A 56 -11.44 -16.49 10.29
CA ARG A 56 -10.71 -17.73 10.56
C ARG A 56 -9.79 -18.02 9.38
N LEU A 57 -8.50 -18.17 9.64
CA LEU A 57 -7.47 -18.30 8.61
C LEU A 57 -6.94 -19.73 8.46
N GLN A 58 -7.44 -20.68 9.26
CA GLN A 58 -6.93 -22.05 9.31
C GLN A 58 -7.11 -22.81 7.98
N GLU A 59 -8.09 -22.43 7.17
CA GLU A 59 -8.40 -23.04 5.87
C GLU A 59 -7.71 -22.31 4.70
N VAL A 60 -6.95 -21.25 4.97
CA VAL A 60 -6.26 -20.47 3.93
C VAL A 60 -5.07 -21.28 3.41
N SER A 61 -5.17 -21.70 2.15
CA SER A 61 -4.15 -22.45 1.42
C SER A 61 -3.29 -21.58 0.48
N PHE A 62 -3.68 -20.32 0.27
CA PHE A 62 -2.97 -19.38 -0.59
C PHE A 62 -2.84 -18.00 0.08
N VAL A 63 -1.61 -17.50 0.18
CA VAL A 63 -1.30 -16.21 0.83
C VAL A 63 -0.49 -15.34 -0.11
N VAL A 64 -0.88 -14.07 -0.24
CA VAL A 64 -0.12 -13.05 -0.95
C VAL A 64 0.28 -11.95 0.01
N LEU A 65 1.57 -11.65 0.07
CA LEU A 65 2.12 -10.51 0.79
C LEU A 65 2.63 -9.48 -0.21
N ASP A 66 1.88 -8.40 -0.40
CA ASP A 66 2.20 -7.33 -1.36
C ASP A 66 2.85 -6.14 -0.66
N GLU A 67 3.85 -5.50 -1.28
CA GLU A 67 4.65 -4.41 -0.71
C GLU A 67 5.23 -4.78 0.69
N ALA A 68 5.87 -5.95 0.77
CA ALA A 68 6.33 -6.54 2.03
C ALA A 68 7.29 -5.61 2.81
N ASP A 69 8.26 -5.02 2.13
CA ASP A 69 9.16 -4.01 2.68
C ASP A 69 8.41 -2.83 3.30
N ARG A 70 7.39 -2.30 2.62
CA ARG A 70 6.56 -1.20 3.14
C ARG A 70 5.81 -1.57 4.40
N MET A 71 5.27 -2.79 4.49
CA MET A 71 4.60 -3.24 5.70
C MET A 71 5.55 -3.30 6.90
N LEU A 72 6.79 -3.77 6.68
CA LEU A 72 7.80 -3.82 7.74
C LEU A 72 8.27 -2.41 8.13
N ASP A 73 8.46 -1.50 7.17
CA ASP A 73 8.77 -0.09 7.42
C ASP A 73 7.68 0.62 8.25
N MET A 74 6.43 0.21 8.07
CA MET A 74 5.30 0.68 8.87
C MET A 74 5.25 0.02 10.26
N GLY A 75 6.21 -0.81 10.64
CA GLY A 75 6.19 -1.51 11.92
C GLY A 75 5.05 -2.53 12.04
N PHE A 76 4.54 -3.04 10.91
CA PHE A 76 3.53 -4.10 10.92
C PHE A 76 4.13 -5.50 11.03
N GLU A 77 5.45 -5.63 11.19
CA GLU A 77 6.14 -6.92 11.25
C GLU A 77 5.45 -7.91 12.20
N GLN A 78 5.26 -7.52 13.47
CA GLN A 78 4.66 -8.42 14.46
C GLN A 78 3.22 -8.81 14.13
N ILE A 79 2.46 -7.89 13.52
CA ILE A 79 1.08 -8.15 13.09
C ILE A 79 1.07 -9.12 11.92
N VAL A 80 1.93 -8.92 10.92
CA VAL A 80 2.06 -9.81 9.77
C VAL A 80 2.47 -11.21 10.23
N ARG A 81 3.46 -11.33 11.12
CA ARG A 81 3.87 -12.61 11.70
C ARG A 81 2.72 -13.31 12.45
N SER A 82 1.96 -12.58 13.24
CA SER A 82 0.78 -13.09 13.95
C SER A 82 -0.29 -13.62 12.99
N ILE A 83 -0.58 -12.89 11.90
CA ILE A 83 -1.55 -13.34 10.88
C ILE A 83 -1.04 -14.59 10.16
N LEU A 84 0.22 -14.60 9.71
CA LEU A 84 0.84 -15.73 9.01
C LEU A 84 1.01 -16.96 9.90
N GLY A 85 1.12 -16.78 11.22
CA GLY A 85 1.16 -17.86 12.19
C GLY A 85 -0.21 -18.55 12.39
N GLN A 86 -1.30 -17.91 11.97
CA GLN A 86 -2.66 -18.45 12.08
C GLN A 86 -3.20 -19.07 10.79
N THR A 87 -2.47 -18.95 9.68
CA THR A 87 -2.80 -19.62 8.42
C THR A 87 -2.27 -21.06 8.38
N CYS A 88 -2.81 -21.89 7.49
CA CYS A 88 -2.39 -23.29 7.34
C CYS A 88 -0.89 -23.41 7.06
N SER A 89 -0.20 -24.39 7.64
CA SER A 89 1.23 -24.64 7.36
C SER A 89 1.45 -25.16 5.95
N ALA A 90 0.52 -25.97 5.43
CA ALA A 90 0.52 -26.43 4.04
C ALA A 90 -0.19 -25.39 3.16
N ARG A 91 0.55 -24.34 2.77
CA ARG A 91 0.05 -23.24 1.93
C ARG A 91 1.05 -22.86 0.86
N GLN A 92 0.57 -22.33 -0.24
CA GLN A 92 1.38 -21.59 -1.20
C GLN A 92 1.44 -20.12 -0.76
N MET A 93 2.64 -19.56 -0.69
CA MET A 93 2.86 -18.15 -0.36
C MET A 93 3.57 -17.45 -1.52
N VAL A 94 3.08 -16.27 -1.89
CA VAL A 94 3.69 -15.37 -2.85
C VAL A 94 3.99 -14.05 -2.16
N MET A 95 5.18 -13.51 -2.36
CA MET A 95 5.60 -12.24 -1.77
C MET A 95 6.10 -11.30 -2.87
N PHE A 96 5.56 -10.08 -2.87
CA PHE A 96 5.98 -8.98 -3.72
C PHE A 96 6.62 -7.88 -2.87
N SER A 97 7.76 -7.37 -3.31
CA SER A 97 8.50 -6.34 -2.61
C SER A 97 9.36 -5.56 -3.61
N ALA A 98 9.39 -4.23 -3.49
CA ALA A 98 10.23 -3.40 -4.32
C ALA A 98 11.70 -3.45 -3.88
N THR A 99 11.93 -3.64 -2.58
CA THR A 99 13.26 -3.76 -1.98
C THR A 99 13.42 -5.08 -1.22
N TRP A 100 14.66 -5.49 -0.94
CA TRP A 100 14.96 -6.76 -0.29
C TRP A 100 15.85 -6.62 0.96
N PRO A 101 15.43 -5.86 1.99
CA PRO A 101 16.20 -5.72 3.22
C PRO A 101 16.19 -7.03 4.04
N LEU A 102 17.10 -7.13 5.01
CA LEU A 102 17.24 -8.31 5.87
C LEU A 102 15.93 -8.73 6.58
N ALA A 103 15.09 -7.76 6.97
CA ALA A 103 13.80 -8.05 7.60
C ALA A 103 12.83 -8.79 6.66
N VAL A 104 12.77 -8.41 5.38
CA VAL A 104 11.97 -9.11 4.36
C VAL A 104 12.56 -10.50 4.10
N HIS A 105 13.89 -10.63 4.06
CA HIS A 105 14.55 -11.91 3.91
C HIS A 105 14.22 -12.89 5.05
N HIS A 106 14.28 -12.42 6.30
CA HIS A 106 13.91 -13.24 7.47
C HIS A 106 12.43 -13.64 7.45
N LEU A 107 11.53 -12.74 7.05
CA LEU A 107 10.11 -13.06 6.92
C LEU A 107 9.88 -14.15 5.86
N ALA A 108 10.59 -14.08 4.73
CA ALA A 108 10.52 -15.10 3.69
C ALA A 108 11.00 -16.47 4.20
N GLN A 109 12.15 -16.50 4.87
CA GLN A 109 12.73 -17.73 5.43
C GLN A 109 11.85 -18.40 6.48
N GLU A 110 11.07 -17.61 7.23
CA GLU A 110 10.23 -18.12 8.31
C GLU A 110 8.88 -18.69 7.81
N PHE A 111 8.28 -18.07 6.78
CA PHE A 111 6.91 -18.38 6.39
C PHE A 111 6.71 -18.93 4.98
N MET A 112 7.69 -18.80 4.08
CA MET A 112 7.61 -19.38 2.74
C MET A 112 8.14 -20.81 2.72
N ASP A 113 7.94 -21.50 1.59
CA ASP A 113 8.58 -22.79 1.33
C ASP A 113 10.11 -22.67 1.50
N PRO A 114 10.80 -23.69 2.06
CA PRO A 114 12.25 -23.68 2.21
C PRO A 114 13.03 -23.45 0.89
N ASN A 115 12.42 -23.73 -0.26
CA ASN A 115 13.00 -23.54 -1.58
C ASN A 115 12.13 -22.59 -2.45
N PRO A 116 12.03 -21.29 -2.10
CA PRO A 116 11.19 -20.36 -2.85
C PRO A 116 11.87 -19.97 -4.17
N VAL A 117 11.09 -19.81 -5.23
CA VAL A 117 11.57 -19.25 -6.49
C VAL A 117 11.62 -17.73 -6.37
N LYS A 118 12.83 -17.16 -6.32
CA LYS A 118 13.05 -15.71 -6.35
C LYS A 118 13.13 -15.23 -7.80
N VAL A 119 12.22 -14.34 -8.20
CA VAL A 119 12.27 -13.64 -9.49
C VAL A 119 12.61 -12.18 -9.24
N VAL A 120 13.65 -11.69 -9.90
CA VAL A 120 14.09 -10.28 -9.83
C VAL A 120 13.95 -9.67 -11.21
N VAL A 121 13.29 -8.52 -11.30
CA VAL A 121 13.16 -7.74 -12.53
C VAL A 121 14.01 -6.49 -12.38
N GLY A 122 15.02 -6.33 -13.24
CA GLY A 122 16.02 -5.24 -13.14
C GLY A 122 17.29 -5.68 -12.40
N SER A 123 17.95 -4.74 -11.73
CA SER A 123 19.12 -5.00 -10.88
C SER A 123 18.73 -5.11 -9.40
N GLU A 124 19.47 -5.89 -8.60
CA GLU A 124 19.25 -5.96 -7.14
C GLU A 124 19.59 -4.64 -6.42
N ASP A 125 20.40 -3.79 -7.04
CA ASP A 125 20.68 -2.44 -6.53
C ASP A 125 19.44 -1.56 -6.65
N LEU A 126 19.19 -0.76 -5.60
CA LEU A 126 18.21 0.32 -5.54
C LEU A 126 18.46 1.32 -6.69
N SER A 127 17.95 1.00 -7.87
CA SER A 127 17.95 1.87 -9.02
C SER A 127 16.52 2.36 -9.22
N ALA A 128 16.35 3.67 -9.11
CA ALA A 128 15.10 4.27 -9.55
C ALA A 128 14.93 3.99 -11.05
N ASN A 129 13.69 3.72 -11.47
CA ASN A 129 13.38 3.37 -12.86
C ASN A 129 14.04 4.39 -13.83
N HIS A 130 14.87 3.88 -14.76
CA HIS A 130 15.61 4.70 -15.72
C HIS A 130 14.69 5.53 -16.63
N ASP A 131 13.42 5.15 -16.78
CA ASP A 131 12.43 5.89 -17.56
C ASP A 131 11.92 7.16 -16.86
N VAL A 132 12.22 7.34 -15.58
CA VAL A 132 11.79 8.51 -14.79
C VAL A 132 12.90 9.54 -14.71
N MET A 133 12.71 10.67 -15.41
CA MET A 133 13.58 11.83 -15.29
C MET A 133 13.50 12.41 -13.86
N GLN A 134 14.62 12.40 -13.14
CA GLN A 134 14.73 12.95 -11.79
C GLN A 134 15.51 14.25 -11.81
N ILE A 135 14.93 15.30 -11.22
CA ILE A 135 15.54 16.62 -11.10
C ILE A 135 15.57 16.99 -9.63
N VAL A 136 16.75 17.28 -9.09
CA VAL A 136 16.95 17.70 -7.70
C VAL A 136 17.33 19.18 -7.67
N GLU A 137 16.60 19.96 -6.88
CA GLU A 137 16.85 21.39 -6.71
C GLU A 137 17.07 21.71 -5.23
N VAL A 138 18.19 22.37 -4.92
CA VAL A 138 18.50 22.87 -3.58
C VAL A 138 17.96 24.30 -3.46
N LEU A 139 17.01 24.51 -2.55
CA LEU A 139 16.24 25.74 -2.43
C LEU A 139 16.17 26.15 -0.95
N ASP A 140 16.08 27.46 -0.70
CA ASP A 140 15.64 27.94 0.61
C ASP A 140 14.18 27.54 0.84
N GLU A 141 13.86 27.12 2.06
CA GLU A 141 12.52 26.71 2.47
C GLU A 141 11.43 27.74 2.11
N ARG A 142 11.74 29.03 2.24
CA ARG A 142 10.82 30.13 1.94
C ARG A 142 10.45 30.24 0.46
N LEU A 143 11.28 29.66 -0.41
CA LEU A 143 11.09 29.71 -1.86
C LEU A 143 10.33 28.49 -2.41
N ARG A 144 10.10 27.45 -1.59
CA ARG A 144 9.47 26.20 -2.01
C ARG A 144 8.10 26.41 -2.64
N ASP A 145 7.26 27.21 -2.01
CA ASP A 145 5.89 27.48 -2.47
C ASP A 145 5.88 28.19 -3.84
N LYS A 146 6.69 29.24 -3.99
CA LYS A 146 6.85 29.97 -5.26
C LYS A 146 7.41 29.06 -6.35
N ARG A 147 8.35 28.18 -6.01
CA ARG A 147 8.93 27.23 -6.95
C ARG A 147 7.93 26.18 -7.40
N LEU A 148 7.12 25.64 -6.47
CA LEU A 148 6.05 24.69 -6.79
C LEU A 148 5.07 25.27 -7.82
N LEU A 149 4.63 26.52 -7.62
CA LEU A 149 3.74 27.20 -8.57
C LEU A 149 4.38 27.32 -9.96
N ALA A 150 5.66 27.73 -10.03
CA ALA A 150 6.38 27.83 -11.30
C ALA A 150 6.53 26.46 -12.00
N LEU A 151 6.71 25.38 -11.25
CA LEU A 151 6.77 24.01 -11.80
C LEU A 151 5.41 23.56 -12.33
N LEU A 152 4.32 23.86 -11.61
CA LEU A 152 2.96 23.56 -12.06
C LEU A 152 2.60 24.36 -13.32
N GLU A 153 2.94 25.65 -13.37
CA GLU A 153 2.76 26.46 -14.59
C GLU A 153 3.56 25.93 -15.78
N LYS A 154 4.75 25.36 -15.55
CA LYS A 154 5.59 24.82 -16.61
C LYS A 154 5.08 23.46 -17.11
N TYR A 155 4.77 22.53 -16.21
CA TYR A 155 4.53 21.13 -16.53
C TYR A 155 3.05 20.72 -16.51
N HIS A 156 2.18 21.52 -15.89
CA HIS A 156 0.77 21.19 -15.69
C HIS A 156 -0.18 22.27 -16.23
N LYS A 157 0.31 23.18 -17.09
CA LYS A 157 -0.49 24.25 -17.72
C LYS A 157 -1.70 23.74 -18.48
N SER A 158 -1.56 22.61 -19.18
CA SER A 158 -2.64 22.04 -19.99
C SER A 158 -3.70 21.33 -19.16
N GLN A 159 -3.43 21.04 -17.88
CA GLN A 159 -4.26 20.24 -16.98
C GLN A 159 -4.67 18.85 -17.51
N LYS A 160 -4.01 18.36 -18.57
CA LYS A 160 -4.28 17.04 -19.16
C LYS A 160 -3.53 15.90 -18.46
N ASN A 161 -2.39 16.22 -17.85
CA ASN A 161 -1.58 15.28 -17.07
C ASN A 161 -1.99 15.32 -15.59
N ARG A 162 -1.70 14.25 -14.84
CA ARG A 162 -1.88 14.22 -13.39
C ARG A 162 -0.56 14.56 -12.70
N VAL A 163 -0.62 15.32 -11.60
CA VAL A 163 0.54 15.66 -10.77
C VAL A 163 0.27 15.21 -9.34
N LEU A 164 1.28 14.57 -8.73
CA LEU A 164 1.27 14.16 -7.33
C LEU A 164 2.33 14.97 -6.58
N VAL A 165 1.92 15.68 -5.54
CA VAL A 165 2.80 16.47 -4.69
C VAL A 165 2.93 15.77 -3.34
N PHE A 166 4.15 15.39 -2.98
CA PHE A 166 4.46 14.77 -1.70
C PHE A 166 4.90 15.84 -0.70
N VAL A 167 4.31 15.79 0.50
CA VAL A 167 4.72 16.63 1.64
C VAL A 167 4.98 15.74 2.85
N LEU A 168 5.74 16.25 3.82
CA LEU A 168 6.19 15.43 4.93
C LEU A 168 5.06 15.24 5.96
N TYR A 169 4.33 16.31 6.28
CA TYR A 169 3.33 16.29 7.35
C TYR A 169 1.88 16.46 6.86
N LYS A 170 0.93 15.90 7.63
CA LYS A 170 -0.51 16.02 7.34
C LYS A 170 -1.01 17.47 7.36
N TRP A 171 -0.53 18.30 8.29
CA TRP A 171 -0.92 19.71 8.33
C TRP A 171 -0.40 20.49 7.11
N GLU A 172 0.80 20.14 6.61
CA GLU A 172 1.35 20.72 5.38
C GLU A 172 0.49 20.39 4.18
N THR A 173 -0.10 19.19 4.15
CA THR A 173 -1.02 18.78 3.08
C THR A 173 -2.15 19.79 2.94
N THR A 174 -2.84 20.09 4.04
CA THR A 174 -3.94 21.06 4.07
C THR A 174 -3.46 22.48 3.77
N ARG A 175 -2.25 22.84 4.20
CA ARG A 175 -1.65 24.16 3.90
C ARG A 175 -1.40 24.33 2.40
N VAL A 176 -0.72 23.35 1.79
CA VAL A 176 -0.37 23.37 0.36
C VAL A 176 -1.64 23.30 -0.49
N GLU A 177 -2.63 22.49 -0.10
CA GLU A 177 -3.93 22.43 -0.78
C GLU A 177 -4.60 23.81 -0.82
N LYS A 178 -4.72 24.50 0.32
CA LYS A 178 -5.32 25.84 0.40
C LYS A 178 -4.56 26.87 -0.43
N MET A 179 -3.23 26.84 -0.37
CA MET A 179 -2.37 27.72 -1.16
C MET A 179 -2.59 27.50 -2.66
N LEU A 180 -2.65 26.24 -3.10
CA LEU A 180 -2.87 25.89 -4.50
C LEU A 180 -4.28 26.28 -4.95
N GLN A 181 -5.33 26.06 -4.15
CA GLN A 181 -6.69 26.51 -4.48
C GLN A 181 -6.80 28.02 -4.69
N GLN A 182 -5.99 28.81 -3.98
CA GLN A 182 -5.97 30.27 -4.12
C GLN A 182 -5.13 30.76 -5.32
N GLY A 183 -4.06 30.04 -5.67
CA GLY A 183 -3.09 30.45 -6.69
C GLY A 183 -3.14 29.70 -8.02
N TYR A 184 -3.84 28.56 -8.09
CA TYR A 184 -3.83 27.65 -9.24
C TYR A 184 -5.14 26.82 -9.31
N TYR A 185 -5.99 27.10 -10.30
CA TYR A 185 -7.32 26.47 -10.48
C TYR A 185 -7.27 25.01 -11.00
N ALA A 186 -6.36 24.17 -10.50
CA ALA A 186 -6.33 22.76 -10.85
C ALA A 186 -6.95 21.90 -9.75
N THR A 187 -7.74 20.91 -10.17
CA THR A 187 -8.20 19.82 -9.32
C THR A 187 -6.98 19.02 -8.87
N ILE A 188 -6.56 19.19 -7.62
CA ILE A 188 -5.45 18.46 -7.03
C ILE A 188 -5.85 16.99 -6.92
N VAL A 189 -5.05 16.09 -7.51
CA VAL A 189 -5.40 14.67 -7.63
C VAL A 189 -5.01 13.88 -6.37
N ALA A 190 -3.99 14.29 -5.62
CA ALA A 190 -3.72 13.83 -4.25
C ALA A 190 -2.54 14.60 -3.63
N ILE A 191 -2.57 14.75 -2.32
CA ILE A 191 -1.39 15.09 -1.52
C ILE A 191 -1.20 13.95 -0.52
N TRP A 192 0.03 13.42 -0.46
CA TRP A 192 0.35 12.26 0.36
C TRP A 192 1.34 12.60 1.47
N VAL A 193 1.14 12.00 2.64
CA VAL A 193 1.93 12.21 3.85
C VAL A 193 2.97 11.11 4.00
N GLY A 194 4.24 11.50 3.92
CA GLY A 194 5.37 10.60 4.13
C GLY A 194 5.65 10.34 5.60
N LYS A 195 5.19 9.16 6.06
CA LYS A 195 5.39 8.57 7.40
C LYS A 195 4.41 9.06 8.47
N ARG A 196 4.02 8.10 9.32
CA ARG A 196 3.09 8.24 10.44
C ARG A 196 3.40 9.49 11.28
N CYS A 197 2.40 10.32 11.49
CA CYS A 197 2.25 11.00 12.77
C CYS A 197 2.06 9.89 13.83
N GLN A 198 2.94 9.88 14.84
CA GLN A 198 2.58 9.34 16.16
C GLN A 198 1.47 10.21 16.76
#